data_AF-A0A3N5VYM6-F1
#
_entry.id   AF-A0A3N5VYM6-F1
#
_cell.length_a   1.000
_cell.length_b   1.000
_cell.length_c   1.000
_cell.angle_alpha   90.00
_cell.angle_beta   90.00
_cell.angle_gamma   90.00
#
_symmetry.space_group_name_H-M   'P 1'
#
loop_
_entity.id
_entity.type
_entity.pdbx_description
1 polymer ?
#
loop_
_entity_poly.entity_id
_entity_poly.type
_entity_poly.pdbx_seq_one_letter_code
_entity_poly.pdbx_strand_id
1 'polypeptide(L)' 'MKEEILQAFKDSSEVKARFIRNHADMLIQVVKVLVAAFKGGHKVLLFGNGGSAADAQHLAA' A
#
# COMPACT_ATOMS: atom_id res chain seq x y z
N MET A 1 4.62 17.40 22.46
CA MET A 1 4.88 15.94 22.49
C MET A 1 3.63 15.06 22.67
N LYS A 2 2.90 15.06 23.80
CA LYS A 2 1.69 14.19 23.95
C LYS A 2 0.64 14.45 22.88
N GLU A 3 0.28 15.72 22.67
CA GLU A 3 -0.70 16.12 21.66
C GLU A 3 -0.23 15.81 20.23
N GLU A 4 1.06 16.01 19.93
CA GLU A 4 1.64 15.65 18.62
C GLU A 4 1.54 14.15 18.34
N ILE A 5 1.78 13.31 19.33
CA ILE A 5 1.64 11.85 19.19
C ILE A 5 0.17 11.50 18.94
N LEU A 6 -0.76 12.03 19.73
CA LEU A 6 -2.19 11.78 19.54
C LEU A 6 -2.65 12.23 18.15
N GLN A 7 -2.18 13.39 17.70
CA GLN A 7 -2.51 13.91 16.38
C GLN A 7 -1.95 13.04 15.26
N ALA A 8 -0.68 12.61 15.33
CA ALA A 8 -0.07 11.75 14.31
C ALA A 8 -0.82 10.42 14.12
N PHE A 9 -1.25 9.80 15.23
CA PHE A 9 -2.04 8.56 15.18
C PHE A 9 -3.46 8.80 14.64
N LYS A 10 -4.09 9.94 15.00
CA LYS A 10 -5.40 10.34 14.46
C LYS A 10 -5.34 10.55 12.95
N ASP A 11 -4.35 11.31 12.47
CA ASP A 11 -4.15 11.60 11.05
C ASP A 11 -3.91 10.30 10.25
N SER A 12 -3.04 9.44 10.76
CA SER A 12 -2.73 8.14 10.17
C SER A 12 -3.97 7.25 10.03
N SER A 13 -4.84 7.25 11.05
CA SER A 13 -6.10 6.49 11.05
C SER A 13 -7.10 7.07 10.05
N GLU A 14 -7.26 8.38 10.02
CA GLU A 14 -8.19 9.06 9.12
C GLU A 14 -7.81 8.88 7.66
N VAL A 15 -6.53 9.00 7.33
CA VAL A 15 -6.01 8.75 5.97
C VAL A 15 -6.33 7.34 5.51
N LYS A 16 -6.13 6.31 6.36
CA LYS A 16 -6.44 4.91 6.03
C LYS A 16 -7.94 4.70 5.82
N ALA A 17 -8.77 5.24 6.71
CA ALA A 17 -10.22 5.13 6.62
C ALA A 17 -10.77 5.78 5.34
N ARG A 18 -10.25 6.96 4.98
CA ARG A 18 -10.60 7.65 3.73
C ARG A 18 -10.11 6.89 2.50
N PHE A 19 -8.88 6.36 2.53
CA PHE A 19 -8.31 5.62 1.42
C PHE A 19 -9.17 4.40 1.06
N ILE A 20 -9.50 3.55 2.03
CA ILE A 20 -10.27 2.34 1.75
C ILE A 20 -11.70 2.66 1.30
N ARG A 21 -12.33 3.68 1.88
CA ARG A 21 -13.68 4.13 1.48
C ARG A 21 -13.73 4.55 0.01
N ASN A 22 -12.68 5.22 -0.47
CA ASN A 22 -12.65 5.79 -1.81
C ASN A 22 -12.04 4.84 -2.87
N HIS A 23 -11.25 3.85 -2.46
CA HIS A 23 -10.41 3.08 -3.38
C HIS A 23 -10.51 1.55 -3.22
N ALA A 24 -11.46 1.02 -2.42
CA ALA A 24 -11.62 -0.42 -2.24
C ALA A 24 -11.72 -1.20 -3.56
N ASP A 25 -12.55 -0.73 -4.50
CA ASP A 25 -12.72 -1.40 -5.79
C ASP A 25 -11.43 -1.38 -6.62
N MET A 26 -10.72 -0.26 -6.64
CA MET A 26 -9.42 -0.14 -7.31
C MET A 26 -8.39 -1.11 -6.70
N LEU A 27 -8.34 -1.19 -5.36
CA LEU A 27 -7.45 -2.11 -4.66
C LEU A 27 -7.74 -3.57 -5.05
N ILE A 28 -9.02 -3.95 -5.14
CA ILE A 28 -9.43 -5.28 -5.61
C ILE A 28 -8.95 -5.53 -7.05
N GLN A 29 -9.06 -4.54 -7.94
CA GLN A 29 -8.57 -4.68 -9.31
C GLN A 29 -7.05 -4.87 -9.38
N VAL A 30 -6.28 -4.08 -8.61
CA VAL A 30 -4.82 -4.25 -8.53
C VAL A 30 -4.45 -5.66 -8.07
N VAL A 31 -5.09 -6.15 -7.01
CA VAL A 31 -4.87 -7.52 -6.51
C VAL A 31 -5.18 -8.56 -7.58
N LYS A 32 -6.30 -8.42 -8.31
CA LYS A 32 -6.66 -9.34 -9.41
C LYS A 32 -5.60 -9.37 -10.52
N VAL A 33 -5.07 -8.21 -10.91
CA VAL A 33 -4.01 -8.10 -11.92
C VAL A 33 -2.74 -8.81 -11.45
N LEU A 34 -2.31 -8.60 -10.20
CA LEU A 34 -1.13 -9.25 -9.63
C LEU A 34 -1.31 -10.78 -9.58
N VAL A 35 -2.46 -11.26 -9.10
CA VAL A 35 -2.77 -12.70 -9.05
C VAL A 35 -2.75 -13.32 -10.44
N ALA A 36 -3.34 -12.66 -11.44
CA ALA A 36 -3.35 -13.13 -12.81
C ALA A 36 -1.91 -13.21 -13.38
N ALA A 37 -1.08 -12.21 -13.11
CA ALA A 37 0.33 -12.20 -13.53
C ALA A 37 1.08 -13.42 -12.97
N PHE A 38 0.98 -13.67 -11.66
CA PHE A 38 1.64 -14.82 -11.03
C PHE A 38 1.11 -16.16 -11.53
N LYS A 39 -0.22 -16.31 -11.69
CA LYS A 39 -0.81 -17.54 -12.25
C LYS A 39 -0.39 -17.80 -13.70
N GLY A 40 -0.12 -16.75 -14.47
CA GLY A 40 0.42 -16.83 -15.83
C GLY A 40 1.92 -17.13 -15.91
N GLY A 41 2.60 -17.33 -14.78
CA GLY A 41 4.06 -17.52 -14.74
C GLY A 41 4.85 -16.25 -15.04
N HIS A 42 4.22 -15.07 -14.91
CA HIS A 42 4.90 -13.80 -15.03
C HIS A 42 5.53 -13.37 -13.70
N LYS A 43 6.29 -12.28 -13.76
CA LYS A 43 6.95 -11.65 -12.62
C LYS A 43 6.48 -10.21 -12.48
N VAL A 44 6.47 -9.72 -11.24
CA VAL A 44 6.18 -8.33 -10.90
C VAL A 44 7.49 -7.67 -10.49
N LEU A 45 7.82 -6.53 -11.11
CA LEU A 45 8.99 -5.73 -10.76
C LEU A 45 8.55 -4.57 -9.90
N LEU A 46 9.12 -4.46 -8.70
CA LEU A 46 8.81 -3.42 -7.72
C LEU A 46 10.01 -2.48 -7.59
N PHE A 47 9.76 -1.18 -7.60
CA PHE A 47 10.79 -0.16 -7.49
C PHE A 47 10.23 1.11 -6.85
N GLY A 48 11.09 1.89 -6.22
CA GLY A 48 10.73 3.12 -5.53
C GLY A 48 11.97 3.89 -5.10
N ASN A 49 11.79 5.10 -4.55
CA ASN A 49 12.86 5.97 -4.05
C ASN A 49 12.70 6.19 -2.55
N GLY A 50 13.81 6.22 -1.79
CA GLY A 50 13.80 6.48 -0.35
C GLY A 50 12.94 5.45 0.42
N GLY A 51 11.97 5.94 1.21
CA GLY A 51 11.05 5.07 1.96
C GLY A 51 10.27 4.10 1.07
N SER A 52 9.86 4.52 -0.13
CA SER A 52 9.15 3.63 -1.06
C SER A 52 10.05 2.55 -1.68
N ALA A 53 11.39 2.74 -1.69
CA ALA A 53 12.30 1.65 -2.02
C ALA A 53 12.29 0.58 -0.93
N ALA A 54 12.17 0.99 0.34
CA ALA A 54 12.03 0.07 1.47
C ALA A 54 10.71 -0.70 1.43
N ASP A 55 9.61 -0.07 1.01
CA ASP A 55 8.34 -0.76 0.78
C ASP A 55 8.42 -1.74 -0.41
N ALA A 56 9.07 -1.34 -1.50
CA ALA A 56 9.25 -2.20 -2.68
C ALA A 56 10.03 -3.48 -2.34
N GLN A 57 11.13 -3.38 -1.59
CA GLN A 57 11.87 -4.56 -1.14
C GLN A 57 11.10 -5.39 -0.12
N HIS A 58 10.30 -4.77 0.77
CA HIS A 58 9.49 -5.50 1.74
C HIS A 58 8.40 -6.32 1.04
N LEU A 59 7.74 -5.75 0.03
CA LEU A 59 6.72 -6.46 -0.74
C LEU A 59 7.32 -7.57 -1.63
N ALA A 60 8.58 -7.45 -2.05
CA ALA A 60 9.27 -8.45 -2.85
C ALA A 60 9.84 -9.64 -2.04
N ALA A 61 9.84 -9.55 -0.71
CA ALA A 61 10.50 -10.49 0.19
C ALA A 61 9.79 -11.85 0.34
#